data_AF-A0A3A4T301-F1
#
_entry.id   AF-A0A3A4T301-F1
#
_cell.length_a   1.000
_cell.length_b   1.000
_cell.length_c   1.000
_cell.angle_alpha   90.00
_cell.angle_beta   90.00
_cell.angle_gamma   90.00
#
_symmetry.space_group_name_H-M   'P 1'
#
loop_
_entity.id
_entity.type
_entity.pdbx_description
1 polymer ?
#
loop_
_entity_poly.entity_id
_entity_poly.type
_entity_poly.pdbx_seq_one_letter_code
_entity_poly.pdbx_strand_id
1 'polypeptide(L)'
;MKQSVLIMLCLTLFVGFFIVGCNDSDDSGTSMDTLASYIASGRTTEGTPDRLLIVDTRTSAEYIDGHITDALNVPFDRVQENGQPLYTNNYDTVSTTASDALADSWLTHILVNQLTNDFVSTYQDSEIIFYGDDAGDMAKMAKKIGYTDVDVLGGRYEGWADKHTDLTEMYGPGVVSVDRAAGSFVFTGSINSVNYDNVSTRPTHHGITYKGGALSFYSFLQADIPPFCFHELLVDLGISPEGNMADGIYYGDMSEWQAKFPDGDRIDFAVTWDGAGRYYEFSELFEEKPSEFHPDPDLFELIGMEPRMGGTRDSNLLWNPGCIYCMYACVCGISSNDKANEETWFADGGIYDPFGQPDDERNYYAGRYFPKSDLMPGKGAPVKIRVTVVK
;
A
#
# COMPACT_ATOMS: atom_id res chain seq x y z
N MET A 1 19.27 -77.79 -3.19
CA MET A 1 18.78 -76.53 -3.78
C MET A 1 19.98 -75.68 -4.14
N LYS A 2 20.07 -75.28 -5.41
CA LYS A 2 21.16 -74.51 -6.00
C LYS A 2 20.91 -73.03 -5.74
N GLN A 3 21.92 -72.24 -5.39
CA GLN A 3 22.56 -71.30 -6.32
C GLN A 3 23.57 -70.39 -5.60
N SER A 4 24.72 -70.30 -6.24
CA SER A 4 25.91 -69.55 -5.89
C SER A 4 25.71 -68.05 -6.03
N VAL A 5 26.34 -67.30 -5.13
CA VAL A 5 26.55 -65.85 -5.20
C VAL A 5 27.50 -65.55 -6.37
N LEU A 6 27.05 -64.75 -7.34
CA LEU A 6 27.90 -64.15 -8.36
C LEU A 6 27.50 -62.67 -8.57
N ILE A 7 28.55 -61.86 -8.56
CA ILE A 7 28.68 -60.43 -8.79
C ILE A 7 27.89 -59.94 -10.03
N MET A 8 27.24 -58.79 -9.92
CA MET A 8 27.02 -57.93 -11.10
C MET A 8 27.05 -56.44 -10.74
N LEU A 9 28.09 -55.82 -11.29
CA LEU A 9 28.34 -54.39 -11.47
C LEU A 9 27.15 -53.74 -12.21
N CYS A 10 26.60 -52.66 -11.69
CA CYS A 10 25.78 -51.74 -12.48
C CYS A 10 26.16 -50.29 -12.17
N LEU A 11 26.81 -49.68 -13.16
CA LEU A 11 26.95 -48.25 -13.36
C LEU A 11 25.66 -47.50 -13.02
N THR A 12 25.74 -46.50 -12.15
CA THR A 12 24.86 -45.34 -12.21
C THR A 12 25.69 -44.16 -12.70
N LEU A 13 25.39 -43.73 -13.92
CA LEU A 13 25.89 -42.50 -14.53
C LEU A 13 25.61 -41.33 -13.58
N PHE A 14 26.68 -40.70 -13.09
CA PHE A 14 26.63 -39.31 -12.67
C PHE A 14 26.54 -38.46 -13.94
N VAL A 15 25.31 -38.19 -14.41
CA VAL A 15 25.08 -37.09 -15.33
C VAL A 15 25.23 -35.82 -14.51
N GLY A 16 26.45 -35.27 -14.52
CA GLY A 16 26.67 -33.90 -14.13
C GLY A 16 25.84 -33.02 -15.07
N PHE A 17 24.69 -32.56 -14.59
CA PHE A 17 24.10 -31.35 -15.11
C PHE A 17 25.07 -30.23 -14.79
N PHE A 18 25.96 -29.96 -15.76
CA PHE A 18 26.42 -28.60 -15.99
C PHE A 18 25.16 -27.78 -16.24
N ILE A 19 24.63 -27.13 -15.20
CA ILE A 19 23.85 -25.92 -15.38
C ILE A 19 24.87 -24.90 -15.88
N VAL A 20 25.09 -24.93 -17.19
CA VAL A 20 25.46 -23.74 -17.94
C VAL A 20 24.20 -22.87 -17.88
N GLY A 21 24.08 -22.09 -16.81
CA GLY A 21 23.16 -20.97 -16.76
C GLY A 21 23.67 -19.97 -17.79
N CYS A 22 22.85 -19.69 -18.80
CA CYS A 22 23.20 -18.90 -19.96
C CYS A 22 23.85 -17.58 -19.56
N ASN A 23 25.06 -17.40 -20.09
CA ASN A 23 25.84 -16.19 -20.04
C ASN A 23 25.08 -15.05 -20.73
N ASP A 24 25.13 -13.88 -20.11
CA ASP A 24 24.72 -12.56 -20.60
C ASP A 24 25.00 -12.38 -22.10
N SER A 25 23.94 -12.17 -22.89
CA SER A 25 24.07 -11.61 -24.23
C SER A 25 22.71 -11.12 -24.74
N ASP A 26 22.25 -10.00 -24.19
CA ASP A 26 21.56 -8.94 -24.94
C ASP A 26 21.61 -7.68 -24.07
N ASP A 27 22.74 -6.98 -24.21
CA ASP A 27 23.23 -5.85 -23.41
C ASP A 27 22.50 -4.53 -23.78
N SER A 28 21.17 -4.58 -23.92
CA SER A 28 20.37 -3.37 -24.14
C SER A 28 19.72 -2.93 -22.84
N GLY A 29 20.28 -1.89 -22.22
CA GLY A 29 19.72 -1.25 -21.03
C GLY A 29 20.78 -0.66 -20.10
N THR A 30 20.35 -0.13 -18.96
CA THR A 30 21.23 0.33 -17.90
C THR A 30 21.88 -0.87 -17.23
N SER A 31 23.21 -0.89 -17.10
CA SER A 31 23.90 -1.99 -16.43
C SER A 31 23.69 -1.97 -14.91
N MET A 32 23.78 -3.13 -14.25
CA MET A 32 23.68 -3.23 -12.78
C MET A 32 24.68 -2.33 -12.06
N ASP A 33 25.93 -2.23 -12.54
CA ASP A 33 26.95 -1.37 -11.92
C ASP A 33 26.60 0.12 -12.06
N THR A 34 25.99 0.51 -13.18
CA THR A 34 25.50 1.88 -13.39
C THR A 34 24.36 2.18 -12.42
N LEU A 35 23.38 1.28 -12.31
CA LEU A 35 22.27 1.45 -11.38
C LEU A 35 22.74 1.50 -9.91
N ALA A 36 23.66 0.62 -9.52
CA ALA A 36 24.27 0.64 -8.19
C ALA A 36 24.96 1.98 -7.90
N SER A 37 25.62 2.58 -8.89
CA SER A 37 26.23 3.90 -8.75
C SER A 37 25.21 5.02 -8.53
N TYR A 38 24.03 4.92 -9.18
CA TYR A 38 22.94 5.87 -8.95
C TYR A 38 22.39 5.78 -7.54
N ILE A 39 22.16 4.56 -7.03
CA ILE A 39 21.72 4.32 -5.66
C ILE A 39 22.76 4.88 -4.66
N ALA A 40 24.03 4.51 -4.82
CA ALA A 40 25.11 4.97 -3.94
C ALA A 40 25.28 6.51 -3.94
N SER A 41 24.88 7.19 -5.01
CA SER A 41 24.93 8.66 -5.11
C SER A 41 23.74 9.38 -4.48
N GLY A 42 22.69 8.65 -4.06
CA GLY A 42 21.43 9.20 -3.55
C GLY A 42 20.47 9.67 -4.65
N ARG A 43 20.78 9.43 -5.93
CA ARG A 43 19.96 9.86 -7.08
C ARG A 43 18.58 9.19 -7.10
N THR A 44 18.46 8.02 -6.46
CA THR A 44 17.23 7.22 -6.40
C THR A 44 16.44 7.42 -5.11
N THR A 45 16.94 8.24 -4.18
CA THR A 45 16.35 8.45 -2.86
C THR A 45 15.10 9.34 -2.93
N GLU A 46 14.05 8.97 -2.19
CA GLU A 46 12.81 9.75 -2.03
C GLU A 46 13.08 11.22 -1.66
N GLY A 47 12.33 12.15 -2.26
CA GLY A 47 12.49 13.59 -2.08
C GLY A 47 13.69 14.24 -2.80
N THR A 48 14.50 13.48 -3.55
CA THR A 48 15.62 14.03 -4.33
C THR A 48 15.10 14.76 -5.58
N PRO A 49 15.54 16.00 -5.87
CA PRO A 49 15.21 16.66 -7.13
C PRO A 49 15.68 15.84 -8.32
N ASP A 50 14.84 15.71 -9.34
CA ASP A 50 15.13 14.92 -10.55
C ASP A 50 15.50 13.45 -10.22
N ARG A 51 14.87 12.89 -9.16
CA ARG A 51 15.05 11.51 -8.73
C ARG A 51 14.86 10.54 -9.90
N LEU A 52 15.81 9.62 -10.02
CA LEU A 52 15.71 8.46 -10.90
C LEU A 52 14.81 7.41 -10.25
N LEU A 53 13.78 6.97 -10.97
CA LEU A 53 12.92 5.89 -10.48
C LEU A 53 13.47 4.53 -10.86
N ILE A 54 13.43 3.62 -9.89
CA ILE A 54 13.64 2.19 -10.10
C ILE A 54 12.27 1.53 -9.94
N VAL A 55 11.82 0.80 -10.95
CA VAL A 55 10.49 0.19 -10.94
C VAL A 55 10.61 -1.32 -11.12
N ASP A 56 10.19 -2.05 -10.11
CA ASP A 56 10.06 -3.50 -10.12
C ASP A 56 8.74 -3.92 -10.75
N THR A 57 8.79 -4.63 -11.87
CA THR A 57 7.60 -5.12 -12.57
C THR A 57 7.16 -6.52 -12.14
N ARG A 58 7.92 -7.16 -11.24
CA ARG A 58 7.60 -8.49 -10.70
C ARG A 58 6.37 -8.45 -9.81
N THR A 59 5.88 -9.63 -9.43
CA THR A 59 4.77 -9.75 -8.50
C THR A 59 5.13 -9.15 -7.15
N SER A 60 4.12 -8.70 -6.40
CA SER A 60 4.34 -8.11 -5.09
C SER A 60 4.99 -9.09 -4.10
N ALA A 61 4.69 -10.38 -4.22
CA ALA A 61 5.31 -11.43 -3.41
C ALA A 61 6.83 -11.51 -3.66
N GLU A 62 7.25 -11.45 -4.92
CA GLU A 62 8.68 -11.44 -5.29
C GLU A 62 9.38 -10.18 -4.79
N TYR A 63 8.73 -9.02 -4.85
CA TYR A 63 9.25 -7.76 -4.31
C TYR A 63 9.41 -7.81 -2.77
N ILE A 64 8.42 -8.36 -2.08
CA ILE A 64 8.44 -8.56 -0.61
C ILE A 64 9.61 -9.45 -0.20
N ASP A 65 9.84 -10.53 -0.94
CA ASP A 65 10.95 -11.48 -0.71
C ASP A 65 12.32 -10.87 -1.00
N GLY A 66 12.37 -9.89 -1.90
CA GLY A 66 13.49 -8.96 -2.01
C GLY A 66 13.46 -8.15 -3.29
N HIS A 67 14.02 -6.95 -3.25
CA HIS A 67 14.02 -6.00 -4.34
C HIS A 67 15.26 -5.11 -4.28
N ILE A 68 15.49 -4.37 -5.37
CA ILE A 68 16.55 -3.37 -5.45
C ILE A 68 16.22 -2.21 -4.51
N THR A 69 17.19 -1.72 -3.72
CA THR A 69 17.03 -0.53 -2.86
C THR A 69 16.37 0.64 -3.63
N ASP A 70 15.48 1.35 -2.95
CA ASP A 70 14.68 2.47 -3.48
C ASP A 70 13.66 2.10 -4.59
N ALA A 71 13.52 0.82 -4.96
CA ALA A 71 12.59 0.41 -5.99
C ALA A 71 11.12 0.50 -5.57
N LEU A 72 10.30 0.96 -6.51
CA LEU A 72 8.84 0.94 -6.44
C LEU A 72 8.31 -0.33 -7.10
N ASN A 73 7.41 -1.05 -6.45
CA ASN A 73 6.74 -2.19 -7.09
C ASN A 73 5.54 -1.74 -7.91
N VAL A 74 5.52 -2.11 -9.19
CA VAL A 74 4.41 -1.92 -10.11
C VAL A 74 4.22 -3.22 -10.88
N PRO A 75 3.54 -4.23 -10.30
CA PRO A 75 3.38 -5.53 -10.93
C PRO A 75 2.72 -5.39 -12.30
N PHE A 76 3.32 -6.04 -13.30
CA PHE A 76 2.90 -5.89 -14.69
C PHE A 76 1.44 -6.28 -14.91
N ASP A 77 0.97 -7.35 -14.27
CA ASP A 77 -0.40 -7.85 -14.32
C ASP A 77 -1.45 -6.88 -13.75
N ARG A 78 -1.04 -5.87 -12.98
CA ARG A 78 -1.94 -4.86 -12.41
C ARG A 78 -2.17 -3.66 -13.31
N VAL A 79 -1.36 -3.46 -14.35
CA VAL A 79 -1.45 -2.27 -15.22
C VAL A 79 -1.90 -2.60 -16.64
N GLN A 80 -2.13 -3.88 -16.93
CA GLN A 80 -2.57 -4.35 -18.23
C GLN A 80 -3.60 -5.46 -18.10
N GLU A 81 -4.46 -5.56 -19.11
CA GLU A 81 -5.29 -6.73 -19.34
C GLU A 81 -5.15 -7.15 -20.80
N ASN A 82 -4.84 -8.43 -21.04
CA ASN A 82 -4.65 -9.00 -22.38
C ASN A 82 -3.64 -8.23 -23.26
N GLY A 83 -2.57 -7.71 -22.65
CA GLY A 83 -1.52 -6.94 -23.31
C GLY A 83 -1.93 -5.52 -23.71
N GLN A 84 -3.11 -5.07 -23.28
CA GLN A 84 -3.55 -3.67 -23.41
C GLN A 84 -3.38 -2.96 -22.07
N PRO A 85 -2.88 -1.71 -22.05
CA PRO A 85 -2.86 -0.91 -20.84
C PRO A 85 -4.27 -0.73 -20.27
N LEU A 86 -4.38 -0.73 -18.95
CA LEU A 86 -5.60 -0.34 -18.26
C LEU A 86 -5.68 1.18 -18.17
N TYR A 87 -6.86 1.74 -18.47
CA TYR A 87 -7.19 3.16 -18.34
C TYR A 87 -8.38 3.35 -17.40
N THR A 88 -8.43 4.47 -16.68
CA THR A 88 -9.54 4.89 -15.83
C THR A 88 -10.28 6.05 -16.47
N ASN A 89 -11.58 5.94 -16.66
CA ASN A 89 -12.37 6.98 -17.33
C ASN A 89 -12.80 8.15 -16.41
N ASN A 90 -11.93 8.65 -15.53
CA ASN A 90 -12.26 9.60 -14.46
C ASN A 90 -13.44 9.09 -13.61
N TYR A 91 -13.12 8.32 -12.56
CA TYR A 91 -14.08 7.73 -11.61
C TYR A 91 -14.76 6.46 -12.17
N ASP A 92 -14.26 5.27 -11.81
CA ASP A 92 -15.09 4.06 -11.63
C ASP A 92 -15.09 2.96 -12.70
N THR A 93 -14.49 3.13 -13.90
CA THR A 93 -14.32 1.98 -14.82
C THR A 93 -12.91 1.83 -15.38
N VAL A 94 -12.40 0.61 -15.24
CA VAL A 94 -11.20 0.13 -15.90
C VAL A 94 -11.54 -0.24 -17.34
N SER A 95 -10.81 0.30 -18.30
CA SER A 95 -10.99 0.01 -19.72
C SER A 95 -9.67 -0.23 -20.42
N THR A 96 -9.65 -1.15 -21.37
CA THR A 96 -8.51 -1.37 -22.27
C THR A 96 -8.54 -0.44 -23.48
N THR A 97 -9.58 0.37 -23.67
CA THR A 97 -9.64 1.39 -24.75
C THR A 97 -9.13 2.72 -24.22
N ALA A 98 -8.07 3.25 -24.84
CA ALA A 98 -7.41 4.48 -24.42
C ALA A 98 -8.40 5.64 -24.24
N SER A 99 -8.33 6.31 -23.07
CA SER A 99 -8.83 7.68 -22.91
C SER A 99 -8.03 8.59 -23.84
N ASP A 100 -8.68 9.60 -24.43
CA ASP A 100 -7.98 10.64 -25.20
C ASP A 100 -7.05 11.48 -24.30
N ALA A 101 -7.12 11.33 -22.97
CA ALA A 101 -6.21 11.92 -22.00
C ALA A 101 -5.17 10.91 -21.48
N LEU A 102 -3.89 11.18 -21.74
CA LEU A 102 -2.73 10.39 -21.26
C LEU A 102 -2.61 10.32 -19.73
N ALA A 103 -3.25 11.26 -19.02
CA ALA A 103 -3.28 11.34 -17.56
C ALA A 103 -4.04 10.18 -16.90
N ASP A 104 -4.86 9.46 -17.67
CA ASP A 104 -5.89 8.56 -17.18
C ASP A 104 -5.47 7.08 -17.22
N SER A 105 -4.22 6.72 -17.53
CA SER A 105 -3.81 5.30 -17.53
C SER A 105 -3.54 4.80 -16.10
N TRP A 106 -3.81 3.54 -15.80
CA TRP A 106 -3.54 2.97 -14.47
C TRP A 106 -2.06 2.96 -14.13
N LEU A 107 -1.21 2.71 -15.13
CA LEU A 107 0.24 2.88 -15.00
C LEU A 107 0.57 4.35 -14.70
N THR A 108 -0.10 5.29 -15.37
CA THR A 108 0.01 6.72 -15.08
C THR A 108 -0.39 6.99 -13.64
N HIS A 109 -1.55 6.55 -13.16
CA HIS A 109 -1.98 6.78 -11.77
C HIS A 109 -1.05 6.11 -10.75
N ILE A 110 -0.57 4.90 -10.98
CA ILE A 110 0.35 4.25 -10.03
C ILE A 110 1.71 4.97 -10.02
N LEU A 111 2.28 5.26 -11.19
CA LEU A 111 3.53 6.00 -11.26
C LEU A 111 3.33 7.42 -10.72
N VAL A 112 2.32 8.17 -11.15
CA VAL A 112 1.99 9.55 -10.74
C VAL A 112 1.62 9.66 -9.28
N ASN A 113 0.85 8.75 -8.69
CA ASN A 113 0.50 8.82 -7.26
C ASN A 113 1.66 8.40 -6.36
N GLN A 114 2.55 7.53 -6.83
CA GLN A 114 3.84 7.28 -6.17
C GLN A 114 4.85 8.43 -6.43
N LEU A 115 4.70 9.18 -7.53
CA LEU A 115 5.53 10.32 -7.94
C LEU A 115 5.08 11.67 -7.36
N THR A 116 3.80 11.87 -7.05
CA THR A 116 3.22 13.18 -6.69
C THR A 116 3.61 13.66 -5.30
N ASN A 117 4.21 12.80 -4.48
CA ASN A 117 4.81 13.25 -3.22
C ASN A 117 6.24 13.76 -3.38
N ASP A 118 6.91 13.48 -4.51
CA ASP A 118 8.32 13.81 -4.73
C ASP A 118 8.55 14.96 -5.73
N PHE A 119 7.56 15.34 -6.55
CA PHE A 119 7.85 16.12 -7.76
C PHE A 119 6.95 17.33 -8.10
N VAL A 120 7.63 18.39 -8.51
CA VAL A 120 7.14 19.49 -9.38
C VAL A 120 7.46 19.18 -10.86
N SER A 121 7.87 17.94 -11.19
CA SER A 121 8.30 17.51 -12.52
C SER A 121 7.12 17.05 -13.40
N THR A 122 7.27 17.20 -14.71
CA THR A 122 6.30 16.69 -15.69
C THR A 122 6.65 15.26 -16.13
N TYR A 123 5.71 14.55 -16.76
CA TYR A 123 5.93 13.21 -17.34
C TYR A 123 7.18 13.11 -18.23
N GLN A 124 7.54 14.19 -18.91
CA GLN A 124 8.70 14.23 -19.83
C GLN A 124 10.04 14.34 -19.10
N ASP A 125 10.02 14.81 -17.85
CA ASP A 125 11.22 15.04 -17.04
C ASP A 125 11.55 13.84 -16.13
N SER A 126 10.65 12.85 -16.05
CA SER A 126 10.82 11.67 -15.18
C SER A 126 11.71 10.63 -15.86
N GLU A 127 12.84 10.29 -15.23
CA GLU A 127 13.73 9.19 -15.64
C GLU A 127 13.34 7.90 -14.91
N ILE A 128 13.14 6.81 -15.65
CA ILE A 128 12.65 5.54 -15.10
C ILE A 128 13.48 4.37 -15.63
N ILE A 129 13.92 3.49 -14.73
CA ILE A 129 14.50 2.19 -15.05
C ILE A 129 13.57 1.09 -14.55
N PHE A 130 13.04 0.30 -15.47
CA PHE A 130 12.26 -0.89 -15.16
C PHE A 130 13.14 -2.12 -15.00
N TYR A 131 12.80 -3.03 -14.09
CA TYR A 131 13.41 -4.36 -14.02
C TYR A 131 12.36 -5.44 -13.68
N GLY A 132 12.69 -6.69 -13.99
CA GLY A 132 11.75 -7.83 -13.93
C GLY A 132 11.52 -8.44 -15.32
N ASP A 133 10.83 -9.59 -15.35
CA ASP A 133 10.64 -10.35 -16.59
C ASP A 133 9.83 -9.58 -17.65
N ASP A 134 8.96 -8.66 -17.23
CA ASP A 134 8.11 -7.83 -18.10
C ASP A 134 8.60 -6.37 -18.28
N ALA A 135 9.81 -6.05 -17.78
CA ALA A 135 10.33 -4.68 -17.77
C ALA A 135 10.38 -4.02 -19.16
N GLY A 136 10.72 -4.79 -20.19
CA GLY A 136 10.75 -4.30 -21.57
C GLY A 136 9.37 -3.91 -22.11
N ASP A 137 8.32 -4.61 -21.71
CA ASP A 137 6.94 -4.28 -22.12
C ASP A 137 6.37 -3.13 -21.30
N MET A 138 6.70 -3.06 -20.01
CA MET A 138 6.40 -1.91 -19.17
C MET A 138 7.05 -0.63 -19.71
N ALA A 139 8.32 -0.69 -20.11
CA ALA A 139 9.03 0.43 -20.71
C ALA A 139 8.38 0.92 -22.02
N LYS A 140 7.92 -0.02 -22.88
CA LYS A 140 7.16 0.35 -24.09
C LYS A 140 5.83 1.01 -23.76
N MET A 141 5.14 0.54 -22.71
CA MET A 141 3.88 1.11 -22.26
C MET A 141 4.08 2.54 -21.75
N ALA A 142 5.06 2.77 -20.88
CA ALA A 142 5.42 4.10 -20.38
C ALA A 142 5.73 5.07 -21.54
N LYS A 143 6.50 4.62 -22.56
CA LYS A 143 6.79 5.42 -23.76
C LYS A 143 5.54 5.77 -24.58
N LYS A 144 4.57 4.85 -24.67
CA LYS A 144 3.27 5.14 -25.34
C LYS A 144 2.43 6.15 -24.58
N ILE A 145 2.54 6.16 -23.25
CA ILE A 145 1.86 7.11 -22.35
C ILE A 145 2.52 8.50 -22.41
N GLY A 146 3.79 8.59 -22.78
CA GLY A 146 4.49 9.86 -23.02
C GLY A 146 5.74 10.08 -22.18
N TYR A 147 6.15 9.11 -21.36
CA TYR A 147 7.45 9.15 -20.69
C TYR A 147 8.56 9.03 -21.72
N THR A 148 9.46 10.01 -21.75
CA THR A 148 10.53 10.08 -22.77
C THR A 148 11.84 9.48 -22.31
N ASP A 149 12.12 9.48 -21.01
CA ASP A 149 13.36 8.96 -20.43
C ASP A 149 13.11 7.66 -19.67
N VAL A 150 13.04 6.57 -20.44
CA VAL A 150 12.69 5.24 -19.93
C VAL A 150 13.66 4.20 -20.45
N ASP A 151 14.25 3.48 -19.52
CA ASP A 151 15.19 2.39 -19.77
C ASP A 151 14.82 1.12 -19.00
N VAL A 152 15.56 0.04 -19.24
CA VAL A 152 15.42 -1.26 -18.59
C VAL A 152 16.76 -1.66 -17.96
N LEU A 153 16.74 -2.30 -16.80
CA LEU A 153 17.94 -2.87 -16.19
C LEU A 153 18.40 -4.09 -17.02
N GLY A 154 19.68 -4.08 -17.41
CA GLY A 154 20.32 -5.24 -18.03
C GLY A 154 20.48 -6.40 -17.02
N GLY A 155 20.04 -7.59 -17.42
CA GLY A 155 20.07 -8.81 -16.60
C GLY A 155 18.78 -9.02 -15.78
N ARG A 156 18.80 -10.00 -14.87
CA ARG A 156 17.65 -10.34 -14.00
C ARG A 156 17.90 -9.95 -12.56
N TYR A 157 16.83 -9.84 -11.77
CA TYR A 157 16.91 -9.56 -10.34
C TYR A 157 17.80 -10.55 -9.58
N GLU A 158 17.79 -11.85 -9.93
CA GLU A 158 18.63 -12.84 -9.25
C GLU A 158 20.12 -12.52 -9.41
N GLY A 159 20.53 -12.04 -10.59
CA GLY A 159 21.90 -11.57 -10.82
C GLY A 159 22.23 -10.30 -10.03
N TRP A 160 21.25 -9.40 -9.83
CA TRP A 160 21.40 -8.24 -8.95
C TRP A 160 21.61 -8.69 -7.51
N ALA A 161 20.71 -9.52 -6.98
CA ALA A 161 20.72 -9.98 -5.61
C ALA A 161 22.03 -10.72 -5.25
N ASP A 162 22.58 -11.48 -6.20
CA ASP A 162 23.87 -12.16 -6.03
C ASP A 162 25.06 -11.19 -6.00
N LYS A 163 25.02 -10.12 -6.81
CA LYS A 163 26.15 -9.19 -7.00
C LYS A 163 26.14 -7.99 -6.06
N HIS A 164 24.95 -7.52 -5.69
CA HIS A 164 24.69 -6.31 -4.92
C HIS A 164 23.80 -6.63 -3.72
N THR A 165 24.22 -7.61 -2.91
CA THR A 165 23.52 -8.00 -1.66
C THR A 165 23.36 -6.83 -0.69
N ASP A 166 24.24 -5.84 -0.75
CA ASP A 166 24.23 -4.62 0.06
C ASP A 166 23.23 -3.56 -0.42
N LEU A 167 22.74 -3.67 -1.66
CA LEU A 167 21.72 -2.82 -2.27
C LEU A 167 20.46 -3.64 -2.62
N THR A 168 20.24 -4.71 -1.86
CA THR A 168 19.07 -5.56 -1.93
C THR A 168 18.33 -5.44 -0.61
N GLU A 169 17.08 -5.02 -0.68
CA GLU A 169 16.21 -4.83 0.46
C GLU A 169 15.15 -5.93 0.50
N MET A 170 14.67 -6.23 1.70
CA MET A 170 13.48 -7.03 1.91
C MET A 170 12.39 -6.12 2.43
N TYR A 171 11.17 -6.37 1.98
CA TYR A 171 9.97 -5.59 2.32
C TYR A 171 9.99 -4.13 1.86
N GLY A 172 8.83 -3.59 1.52
CA GLY A 172 8.73 -2.18 1.15
C GLY A 172 9.05 -1.21 2.31
N PRO A 173 9.19 0.10 2.00
CA PRO A 173 9.44 1.14 2.97
C PRO A 173 8.53 1.07 4.19
N GLY A 174 9.13 1.25 5.37
CA GLY A 174 8.43 1.26 6.65
C GLY A 174 8.10 -0.12 7.22
N VAL A 175 8.28 -1.22 6.49
CA VAL A 175 8.02 -2.58 6.99
C VAL A 175 9.20 -3.08 7.82
N VAL A 176 8.91 -3.64 8.99
CA VAL A 176 9.91 -4.17 9.94
C VAL A 176 10.05 -5.68 9.80
N SER A 177 8.95 -6.39 9.61
CA SER A 177 8.94 -7.85 9.55
C SER A 177 7.63 -8.38 8.97
N VAL A 178 7.70 -9.51 8.27
CA VAL A 178 6.54 -10.28 7.81
C VAL A 178 6.66 -11.70 8.35
N ASP A 179 5.61 -12.20 9.02
CA ASP A 179 5.48 -13.56 9.52
C ASP A 179 4.27 -14.23 8.84
N ARG A 180 4.55 -14.91 7.72
CA ARG A 180 3.54 -15.65 6.94
C ARG A 180 2.92 -16.80 7.71
N ALA A 181 3.65 -17.41 8.65
CA ALA A 181 3.14 -18.52 9.46
C ALA A 181 2.13 -18.02 10.50
N ALA A 182 2.41 -16.86 11.11
CA ALA A 182 1.48 -16.20 12.03
C ALA A 182 0.39 -15.39 11.31
N GLY A 183 0.49 -15.18 10.00
CA GLY A 183 -0.44 -14.34 9.25
C GLY A 183 -0.33 -12.87 9.66
N SER A 184 0.87 -12.37 9.93
CA SER A 184 1.07 -11.03 10.49
C SER A 184 2.25 -10.28 9.89
N PHE A 185 2.24 -8.96 9.98
CA PHE A 185 3.39 -8.12 9.68
C PHE A 185 3.45 -6.92 10.62
N VAL A 186 4.62 -6.28 10.68
CA VAL A 186 4.86 -5.08 11.49
C VAL A 186 5.41 -3.99 10.60
N PHE A 187 4.87 -2.78 10.73
CA PHE A 187 5.39 -1.59 10.07
C PHE A 187 5.61 -0.44 11.06
N THR A 188 6.37 0.56 10.64
CA THR A 188 6.72 1.75 11.41
C THR A 188 5.77 2.91 11.13
N GLY A 189 5.69 3.80 12.10
CA GLY A 189 4.98 5.06 11.96
C GLY A 189 5.32 5.99 13.11
N SER A 190 4.51 7.01 13.27
CA SER A 190 4.59 7.96 14.38
C SER A 190 3.23 8.43 14.84
N ILE A 191 3.17 8.93 16.06
CA ILE A 191 2.06 9.77 16.52
C ILE A 191 2.05 11.05 15.70
N ASN A 192 0.88 11.44 15.21
CA ASN A 192 0.73 12.59 14.31
C ASN A 192 1.51 13.81 14.81
N SER A 193 2.41 14.31 13.97
CA SER A 193 3.31 15.42 14.30
C SER A 193 2.82 16.77 13.75
N VAL A 194 1.82 16.77 12.89
CA VAL A 194 1.33 17.97 12.20
C VAL A 194 0.16 18.59 12.96
N ASN A 195 -0.82 17.77 13.33
CA ASN A 195 -2.11 18.19 13.88
C ASN A 195 -2.40 17.57 15.26
N TYR A 196 -1.34 17.21 16.00
CA TYR A 196 -1.41 16.47 17.27
C TYR A 196 -2.45 17.02 18.25
N ASP A 197 -2.46 18.33 18.50
CA ASP A 197 -3.29 18.94 19.53
C ASP A 197 -4.79 18.70 19.26
N ASN A 198 -5.18 18.68 17.98
CA ASN A 198 -6.54 18.36 17.57
C ASN A 198 -6.81 16.87 17.64
N VAL A 199 -5.97 16.05 16.98
CA VAL A 199 -6.24 14.61 16.90
C VAL A 199 -6.08 13.88 18.24
N SER A 200 -5.41 14.48 19.23
CA SER A 200 -5.24 13.90 20.58
C SER A 200 -6.39 14.19 21.56
N THR A 201 -7.29 15.12 21.20
CA THR A 201 -8.38 15.59 22.09
C THR A 201 -9.76 15.51 21.43
N ARG A 202 -9.82 15.46 20.10
CA ARG A 202 -11.04 15.38 19.30
C ARG A 202 -11.19 13.98 18.68
N PRO A 203 -12.40 13.58 18.28
CA PRO A 203 -12.57 12.28 17.67
C PRO A 203 -12.09 12.29 16.22
N THR A 204 -11.76 11.11 15.69
CA THR A 204 -11.26 10.97 14.31
C THR A 204 -11.97 9.86 13.54
N HIS A 205 -12.09 10.06 12.23
CA HIS A 205 -12.44 9.02 11.23
C HIS A 205 -11.20 8.24 10.79
N HIS A 206 -10.04 8.88 10.82
CA HIS A 206 -8.82 8.38 10.22
C HIS A 206 -7.99 7.70 11.32
N GLY A 207 -8.02 6.36 11.35
CA GLY A 207 -7.25 5.61 12.35
C GLY A 207 -5.76 5.64 12.04
N ILE A 208 -5.42 5.17 10.83
CA ILE A 208 -4.05 5.10 10.32
C ILE A 208 -4.01 5.68 8.91
N THR A 209 -3.11 6.61 8.65
CA THR A 209 -2.86 7.15 7.31
C THR A 209 -1.37 7.14 7.00
N TYR A 210 -1.00 6.87 5.75
CA TYR A 210 0.35 7.08 5.25
C TYR A 210 0.74 8.56 5.40
N LYS A 211 1.95 8.84 5.88
CA LYS A 211 2.43 10.21 6.12
C LYS A 211 2.40 11.10 4.88
N GLY A 212 2.60 10.51 3.69
CA GLY A 212 2.54 11.22 2.40
C GLY A 212 1.14 11.32 1.80
N GLY A 213 0.08 10.85 2.47
CA GLY A 213 -1.28 10.98 1.99
C GLY A 213 -1.87 12.37 2.19
N ALA A 214 -2.80 12.78 1.32
CA ALA A 214 -3.48 14.07 1.41
C ALA A 214 -4.29 14.25 2.71
N LEU A 215 -4.70 13.17 3.37
CA LEU A 215 -5.44 13.19 4.64
C LEU A 215 -4.55 12.82 5.84
N SER A 216 -3.23 12.80 5.68
CA SER A 216 -2.30 12.31 6.70
C SER A 216 -2.37 13.07 8.02
N PHE A 217 -2.82 14.32 7.99
CA PHE A 217 -2.92 15.19 9.14
C PHE A 217 -4.20 15.01 9.96
N TYR A 218 -5.18 14.22 9.49
CA TYR A 218 -6.42 13.95 10.25
C TYR A 218 -6.37 12.69 11.11
N SER A 219 -5.36 11.84 10.94
CA SER A 219 -5.23 10.61 11.71
C SER A 219 -4.48 10.82 13.01
N PHE A 220 -4.68 9.93 13.98
CA PHE A 220 -3.81 9.90 15.16
C PHE A 220 -2.47 9.23 14.85
N LEU A 221 -2.47 8.20 13.99
CA LEU A 221 -1.29 7.42 13.62
C LEU A 221 -0.88 7.67 12.17
N GLN A 222 0.34 8.16 11.97
CA GLN A 222 0.95 8.37 10.65
C GLN A 222 1.89 7.21 10.33
N ALA A 223 1.55 6.41 9.33
CA ALA A 223 2.32 5.26 8.89
C ALA A 223 3.46 5.65 7.93
N ASP A 224 4.57 4.92 8.01
CA ASP A 224 5.68 5.01 7.07
C ASP A 224 5.53 4.07 5.87
N ILE A 225 4.49 3.23 5.86
CA ILE A 225 4.16 2.31 4.77
C ILE A 225 3.12 2.93 3.83
N PRO A 226 3.36 2.96 2.50
CA PRO A 226 2.36 3.38 1.52
C PRO A 226 1.15 2.43 1.48
N PRO A 227 -0.07 2.92 1.15
CA PRO A 227 -1.27 2.09 1.13
C PRO A 227 -1.21 0.92 0.17
N PHE A 228 -0.57 1.09 -0.99
CA PHE A 228 -0.36 -0.01 -1.93
C PHE A 228 0.49 -1.13 -1.31
N CYS A 229 1.62 -0.79 -0.68
CA CYS A 229 2.48 -1.78 0.00
C CYS A 229 1.72 -2.50 1.12
N PHE A 230 0.89 -1.78 1.88
CA PHE A 230 0.05 -2.37 2.91
C PHE A 230 -0.97 -3.36 2.32
N HIS A 231 -1.66 -2.99 1.24
CA HIS A 231 -2.60 -3.87 0.53
C HIS A 231 -1.92 -5.16 0.05
N GLU A 232 -0.76 -5.06 -0.60
CA GLU A 232 -0.07 -6.23 -1.13
C GLU A 232 0.45 -7.16 -0.04
N LEU A 233 0.83 -6.64 1.14
CA LEU A 233 1.17 -7.48 2.29
C LEU A 233 -0.04 -8.26 2.80
N LEU A 234 -1.24 -7.68 2.81
CA LEU A 234 -2.45 -8.42 3.18
C LEU A 234 -2.72 -9.55 2.18
N VAL A 235 -2.60 -9.27 0.89
CA VAL A 235 -2.76 -10.27 -0.18
C VAL A 235 -1.72 -11.39 -0.07
N ASP A 236 -0.45 -11.07 0.21
CA ASP A 236 0.62 -12.07 0.46
C ASP A 236 0.29 -12.98 1.66
N LEU A 237 -0.37 -12.46 2.68
CA LEU A 237 -0.85 -13.23 3.84
C LEU A 237 -2.15 -14.01 3.58
N GLY A 238 -2.67 -13.91 2.36
CA GLY A 238 -3.82 -14.67 1.85
C GLY A 238 -5.17 -14.04 2.15
N ILE A 239 -5.22 -12.72 2.38
CA ILE A 239 -6.49 -11.99 2.39
C ILE A 239 -6.99 -11.80 0.96
N SER A 240 -8.31 -11.95 0.78
CA SER A 240 -8.93 -11.57 -0.48
C SER A 240 -8.82 -10.06 -0.72
N PRO A 241 -8.36 -9.60 -1.90
CA PRO A 241 -8.40 -8.18 -2.24
C PRO A 241 -9.84 -7.67 -2.48
N GLU A 242 -10.82 -8.57 -2.51
CA GLU A 242 -12.24 -8.26 -2.67
C GLU A 242 -12.89 -7.93 -1.31
N GLY A 243 -13.85 -7.01 -1.35
CA GLY A 243 -14.70 -6.62 -0.22
C GLY A 243 -15.73 -5.58 -0.68
N ASN A 244 -16.78 -5.39 0.12
CA ASN A 244 -17.78 -4.34 -0.11
C ASN A 244 -17.22 -2.94 0.17
N MET A 245 -17.92 -1.90 -0.30
CA MET A 245 -17.48 -0.49 -0.51
C MET A 245 -16.79 -0.21 -1.85
N ALA A 246 -16.83 -1.15 -2.81
CA ALA A 246 -16.24 -0.94 -4.14
C ALA A 246 -17.03 -0.03 -5.08
N ASP A 247 -18.35 0.07 -4.93
CA ASP A 247 -19.18 0.86 -5.85
C ASP A 247 -19.34 2.33 -5.44
N GLY A 248 -18.34 2.87 -4.73
CA GLY A 248 -18.23 4.29 -4.44
C GLY A 248 -19.07 4.78 -3.26
N ILE A 249 -19.31 6.08 -3.27
CA ILE A 249 -19.93 6.83 -2.18
C ILE A 249 -21.46 6.70 -2.23
N TYR A 250 -22.10 6.20 -1.16
CA TYR A 250 -23.54 6.07 -0.98
C TYR A 250 -24.14 7.14 -0.06
N TYR A 251 -25.25 7.71 -0.51
CA TYR A 251 -26.05 8.67 0.24
C TYR A 251 -27.39 8.05 0.58
N GLY A 252 -27.72 7.92 1.88
CA GLY A 252 -28.97 7.30 2.29
C GLY A 252 -29.08 6.99 3.78
N ASP A 253 -30.17 6.34 4.16
CA ASP A 253 -30.39 5.81 5.51
C ASP A 253 -29.56 4.53 5.73
N MET A 254 -29.15 4.24 6.97
CA MET A 254 -28.42 3.02 7.33
C MET A 254 -29.01 1.74 6.73
N SER A 255 -30.34 1.63 6.68
CA SER A 255 -31.03 0.47 6.12
C SER A 255 -30.78 0.26 4.61
N GLU A 256 -30.32 1.29 3.89
CA GLU A 256 -30.04 1.24 2.45
C GLU A 256 -28.61 0.80 2.14
N TRP A 257 -27.65 1.12 3.01
CA TRP A 257 -26.23 0.94 2.72
C TRP A 257 -25.48 0.07 3.75
N GLN A 258 -26.12 -0.40 4.84
CA GLN A 258 -25.50 -1.35 5.78
C GLN A 258 -24.95 -2.61 5.07
N ALA A 259 -25.64 -3.09 4.05
CA ALA A 259 -25.19 -4.22 3.24
C ALA A 259 -23.93 -3.92 2.40
N LYS A 260 -23.48 -2.67 2.38
CA LYS A 260 -22.26 -2.21 1.70
C LYS A 260 -21.07 -2.08 2.64
N PHE A 261 -21.25 -2.23 3.95
CA PHE A 261 -20.15 -2.17 4.90
C PHE A 261 -19.03 -3.17 4.56
N PRO A 262 -17.79 -2.88 4.97
CA PRO A 262 -16.64 -3.75 4.76
C PRO A 262 -16.95 -5.19 5.20
N ASP A 263 -16.95 -6.14 4.28
CA ASP A 263 -17.26 -7.55 4.57
C ASP A 263 -16.09 -8.50 4.31
N GLY A 264 -14.93 -7.95 3.94
CA GLY A 264 -13.73 -8.73 3.69
C GLY A 264 -13.14 -9.34 4.96
N ASP A 265 -12.00 -9.99 4.79
CA ASP A 265 -11.32 -10.70 5.88
C ASP A 265 -10.99 -9.75 7.04
N ARG A 266 -11.18 -10.26 8.27
CA ARG A 266 -10.89 -9.50 9.48
C ARG A 266 -9.38 -9.33 9.65
N ILE A 267 -8.99 -8.12 10.05
CA ILE A 267 -7.62 -7.79 10.42
C ILE A 267 -7.61 -7.12 11.79
N ASP A 268 -6.62 -7.46 12.63
CA ASP A 268 -6.45 -6.83 13.93
C ASP A 268 -5.20 -5.94 13.91
N PHE A 269 -5.32 -4.75 14.53
CA PHE A 269 -4.23 -3.78 14.66
C PHE A 269 -3.81 -3.62 16.12
N ALA A 270 -2.50 -3.68 16.34
CA ALA A 270 -1.90 -3.44 17.64
C ALA A 270 -0.71 -2.49 17.53
N VAL A 271 -0.53 -1.58 18.50
CA VAL A 271 0.53 -0.56 18.50
C VAL A 271 1.48 -0.75 19.67
N THR A 272 2.75 -0.49 19.45
CA THR A 272 3.77 -0.39 20.50
C THR A 272 4.72 0.78 20.25
N TRP A 273 5.43 1.21 21.28
CA TRP A 273 6.41 2.29 21.24
C TRP A 273 7.50 2.04 22.29
N ASP A 274 8.57 2.84 22.27
CA ASP A 274 9.64 2.71 23.27
C ASP A 274 9.10 2.99 24.69
N GLY A 275 9.35 2.07 25.61
CA GLY A 275 8.81 2.11 26.97
C GLY A 275 7.36 1.57 27.13
N ALA A 276 6.66 1.16 26.07
CA ALA A 276 5.31 0.61 26.17
C ALA A 276 5.25 -0.76 26.87
N GLY A 277 6.32 -1.55 26.76
CA GLY A 277 6.44 -2.88 27.37
C GLY A 277 5.61 -4.00 26.69
N ARG A 278 4.66 -3.66 25.82
CA ARG A 278 3.86 -4.61 25.02
C ARG A 278 3.22 -3.94 23.80
N TYR A 279 2.53 -4.74 22.99
CA TYR A 279 1.55 -4.26 22.03
C TYR A 279 0.20 -4.02 22.71
N TYR A 280 -0.48 -2.95 22.29
CA TYR A 280 -1.82 -2.56 22.72
C TYR A 280 -2.76 -2.63 21.52
N GLU A 281 -3.88 -3.30 21.68
CA GLU A 281 -4.89 -3.39 20.63
C GLU A 281 -5.61 -2.04 20.48
N PHE A 282 -6.18 -1.78 19.30
CA PHE A 282 -6.85 -0.50 19.02
C PHE A 282 -7.99 -0.17 20.00
N SER A 283 -8.78 -1.15 20.42
CA SER A 283 -9.84 -0.98 21.42
C SER A 283 -9.31 -0.58 22.80
N GLU A 284 -8.04 -0.85 23.10
CA GLU A 284 -7.38 -0.36 24.31
C GLU A 284 -6.98 1.11 24.18
N LEU A 285 -6.60 1.55 22.98
CA LEU A 285 -6.03 2.87 22.69
C LEU A 285 -7.07 3.93 22.28
N PHE A 286 -8.20 3.50 21.75
CA PHE A 286 -9.28 4.37 21.31
C PHE A 286 -10.57 4.05 22.05
N GLU A 287 -11.43 5.05 22.20
CA GLU A 287 -12.72 4.92 22.87
C GLU A 287 -13.81 5.51 21.98
N GLU A 288 -14.85 4.72 21.74
CA GLU A 288 -16.04 5.18 21.03
C GLU A 288 -16.93 5.99 21.99
N LYS A 289 -17.37 7.18 21.59
CA LYS A 289 -18.25 8.08 22.35
C LYS A 289 -19.13 8.94 21.43
N PRO A 290 -20.22 9.52 21.96
CA PRO A 290 -20.89 10.65 21.32
C PRO A 290 -19.91 11.77 20.98
N SER A 291 -20.16 12.46 19.87
CA SER A 291 -19.38 13.63 19.44
C SER A 291 -20.24 14.87 19.45
N GLU A 292 -19.70 16.00 19.91
CA GLU A 292 -20.41 17.28 19.90
C GLU A 292 -20.71 17.79 18.48
N PHE A 293 -19.96 17.28 17.48
CA PHE A 293 -20.14 17.58 16.07
C PHE A 293 -21.19 16.68 15.39
N HIS A 294 -21.70 15.69 16.13
CA HIS A 294 -22.68 14.73 15.65
C HIS A 294 -23.87 14.63 16.63
N PRO A 295 -24.99 15.35 16.40
CA PRO A 295 -26.15 15.23 17.27
C PRO A 295 -26.75 13.84 17.10
N ASP A 296 -26.52 12.98 18.09
CA ASP A 296 -27.04 11.62 18.10
C ASP A 296 -28.57 11.60 18.00
N PRO A 297 -29.18 10.57 17.36
CA PRO A 297 -30.53 10.17 17.71
C PRO A 297 -30.57 9.79 19.20
N ASP A 298 -31.76 9.77 19.81
CA ASP A 298 -31.94 9.57 21.26
C ASP A 298 -31.32 8.24 21.82
N LEU A 299 -30.75 7.38 20.98
CA LEU A 299 -30.24 6.03 21.29
C LEU A 299 -28.85 5.78 20.65
N PHE A 300 -27.81 6.46 21.12
CA PHE A 300 -26.43 6.08 20.79
C PHE A 300 -26.02 4.78 21.52
N GLU A 301 -25.63 3.75 20.78
CA GLU A 301 -25.13 2.47 21.31
C GLU A 301 -23.64 2.29 20.97
N LEU A 302 -22.81 1.82 21.89
CA LEU A 302 -21.42 1.48 21.60
C LEU A 302 -21.35 0.14 20.87
N ILE A 303 -20.93 0.14 19.61
CA ILE A 303 -20.84 -1.08 18.78
C ILE A 303 -19.41 -1.57 18.57
N GLY A 304 -18.42 -0.70 18.80
CA GLY A 304 -17.01 -1.04 18.88
C GLY A 304 -16.30 -1.16 17.52
N MET A 305 -15.10 -1.76 17.54
CA MET A 305 -14.24 -1.85 16.36
C MET A 305 -14.13 -3.30 15.88
N GLU A 306 -14.33 -3.49 14.58
CA GLU A 306 -13.97 -4.71 13.85
C GLU A 306 -13.33 -4.31 12.52
N PRO A 307 -11.99 -4.14 12.49
CA PRO A 307 -11.30 -3.80 11.26
C PRO A 307 -11.37 -4.94 10.26
N ARG A 308 -11.73 -4.61 9.02
CA ARG A 308 -11.80 -5.55 7.90
C ARG A 308 -11.15 -4.96 6.67
N MET A 309 -10.71 -5.84 5.77
CA MET A 309 -10.51 -5.47 4.38
C MET A 309 -11.87 -5.03 3.81
N GLY A 310 -11.94 -3.89 3.12
CA GLY A 310 -13.21 -3.40 2.58
C GLY A 310 -13.30 -1.88 2.40
N GLY A 311 -12.22 -1.26 1.96
CA GLY A 311 -12.32 -0.10 1.08
C GLY A 311 -11.52 -0.39 -0.19
N THR A 312 -11.57 0.48 -1.20
CA THR A 312 -10.92 0.18 -2.48
C THR A 312 -9.52 0.74 -2.57
N ARG A 313 -8.60 -0.15 -2.95
CA ARG A 313 -7.32 0.22 -3.53
C ARG A 313 -7.50 1.29 -4.60
N ASP A 314 -8.54 1.16 -5.41
CA ASP A 314 -8.82 2.06 -6.53
C ASP A 314 -9.15 3.49 -6.07
N SER A 315 -10.02 3.67 -5.07
CA SER A 315 -10.30 5.00 -4.50
C SER A 315 -9.07 5.57 -3.80
N ASN A 316 -8.29 4.73 -3.11
CA ASN A 316 -7.07 5.18 -2.46
C ASN A 316 -6.03 5.68 -3.46
N LEU A 317 -5.86 4.97 -4.59
CA LEU A 317 -5.02 5.43 -5.69
C LEU A 317 -5.60 6.72 -6.29
N LEU A 318 -6.88 6.74 -6.63
CA LEU A 318 -7.49 7.86 -7.34
C LEU A 318 -7.45 9.18 -6.56
N TRP A 319 -7.71 9.14 -5.25
CA TRP A 319 -7.81 10.37 -4.42
C TRP A 319 -6.55 10.64 -3.59
N ASN A 320 -5.60 9.70 -3.56
CA ASN A 320 -4.40 9.75 -2.73
C ASN A 320 -4.67 10.21 -1.28
N PRO A 321 -5.68 9.69 -0.55
CA PRO A 321 -5.94 10.12 0.81
C PRO A 321 -4.88 9.58 1.78
N GLY A 322 -4.20 8.48 1.40
CA GLY A 322 -3.25 7.76 2.24
C GLY A 322 -3.89 6.87 3.30
N CYS A 323 -5.22 6.68 3.29
CA CYS A 323 -5.90 5.91 4.33
C CYS A 323 -5.48 4.43 4.33
N ILE A 324 -4.91 3.97 5.44
CA ILE A 324 -4.60 2.55 5.70
C ILE A 324 -5.79 1.91 6.41
N TYR A 325 -6.23 2.54 7.50
CA TYR A 325 -7.38 2.11 8.29
C TYR A 325 -8.27 3.29 8.66
N CYS A 326 -9.54 3.22 8.25
CA CYS A 326 -10.59 4.12 8.70
C CYS A 326 -11.33 3.52 9.90
N MET A 327 -11.60 4.34 10.92
CA MET A 327 -12.44 3.98 12.07
C MET A 327 -13.93 3.86 11.69
N TYR A 328 -14.25 4.17 10.44
CA TYR A 328 -15.56 4.22 9.80
C TYR A 328 -15.61 3.24 8.63
N ALA A 329 -16.81 2.91 8.16
CA ALA A 329 -17.00 2.19 6.91
C ALA A 329 -16.73 3.17 5.75
N CYS A 330 -15.59 3.03 5.05
CA CYS A 330 -15.12 4.05 4.11
C CYS A 330 -14.45 3.44 2.88
N VAL A 331 -14.81 3.96 1.70
CA VAL A 331 -14.24 3.55 0.40
C VAL A 331 -12.76 3.89 0.26
N CYS A 332 -12.26 4.90 0.99
CA CYS A 332 -10.90 5.44 0.83
C CYS A 332 -9.82 4.60 1.51
N GLY A 333 -10.16 3.88 2.58
CA GLY A 333 -9.20 3.07 3.32
C GLY A 333 -8.87 1.79 2.57
N ILE A 334 -7.65 1.28 2.70
CA ILE A 334 -7.42 -0.13 2.33
C ILE A 334 -8.25 -1.04 3.26
N SER A 335 -8.33 -0.66 4.52
CA SER A 335 -9.17 -1.28 5.53
C SER A 335 -10.04 -0.25 6.25
N SER A 336 -11.11 -0.73 6.88
CA SER A 336 -12.15 0.09 7.48
C SER A 336 -12.87 -0.68 8.58
N ASN A 337 -13.63 0.03 9.41
CA ASN A 337 -14.37 -0.56 10.51
C ASN A 337 -15.75 -1.04 10.03
N ASP A 338 -16.03 -2.33 10.19
CA ASP A 338 -17.34 -2.95 9.89
C ASP A 338 -18.40 -2.66 10.97
N LYS A 339 -17.97 -2.23 12.15
CA LYS A 339 -18.85 -1.85 13.26
C LYS A 339 -18.88 -0.34 13.46
N ALA A 340 -18.96 0.44 12.38
CA ALA A 340 -18.97 1.89 12.51
C ALA A 340 -20.38 2.42 12.85
N ASN A 341 -20.45 3.34 13.82
CA ASN A 341 -21.71 3.99 14.20
C ASN A 341 -22.03 5.11 13.22
N GLU A 342 -22.89 4.78 12.28
CA GLU A 342 -23.07 5.58 11.08
C GLU A 342 -24.52 6.09 10.94
N GLU A 343 -25.35 5.95 11.99
CA GLU A 343 -26.77 6.36 12.06
C GLU A 343 -27.03 7.86 11.80
N THR A 344 -26.02 8.61 11.41
CA THR A 344 -26.07 10.05 11.43
C THR A 344 -25.41 10.61 10.17
N TRP A 345 -26.25 10.94 9.18
CA TRP A 345 -26.07 11.90 8.07
C TRP A 345 -24.88 11.71 7.09
N PHE A 346 -23.86 10.90 7.40
CA PHE A 346 -22.64 10.80 6.60
C PHE A 346 -22.06 9.39 6.69
N ALA A 347 -22.72 8.46 5.99
CA ALA A 347 -22.13 7.19 5.55
C ALA A 347 -20.92 7.37 4.62
N ASP A 348 -20.60 8.62 4.30
CA ASP A 348 -19.69 8.93 3.25
C ASP A 348 -19.06 10.29 3.39
N GLY A 349 -17.80 10.34 2.95
CA GLY A 349 -16.97 11.53 2.78
C GLY A 349 -17.58 12.76 3.41
N GLY A 350 -17.26 12.99 4.69
CA GLY A 350 -17.65 14.22 5.38
C GLY A 350 -17.51 15.36 4.41
N ILE A 351 -18.55 16.19 4.29
CA ILE A 351 -18.63 17.34 3.37
C ILE A 351 -17.22 17.93 3.17
N TYR A 352 -16.52 17.47 2.13
CA TYR A 352 -15.61 18.30 1.37
C TYR A 352 -16.53 19.05 0.40
N ASP A 353 -17.45 19.75 1.02
CA ASP A 353 -18.12 20.91 0.51
C ASP A 353 -19.01 20.80 -0.75
N PRO A 354 -20.23 20.24 -0.65
CA PRO A 354 -21.31 20.58 -1.58
C PRO A 354 -21.83 22.04 -1.48
N PHE A 355 -21.38 22.89 -0.53
CA PHE A 355 -22.05 24.16 -0.17
C PHE A 355 -21.17 25.44 -0.07
N GLY A 356 -19.89 25.43 -0.41
CA GLY A 356 -18.92 26.51 -0.20
C GLY A 356 -18.39 26.74 1.24
N GLN A 357 -18.36 25.77 2.16
CA GLN A 357 -18.01 25.96 3.59
C GLN A 357 -16.76 25.19 4.09
N PRO A 358 -15.55 25.59 3.66
CA PRO A 358 -14.30 24.98 4.10
C PRO A 358 -13.98 25.20 5.59
N ASP A 359 -14.60 26.18 6.25
CA ASP A 359 -14.32 26.53 7.65
C ASP A 359 -15.19 25.75 8.67
N ASP A 360 -16.03 24.81 8.22
CA ASP A 360 -16.88 24.04 9.12
C ASP A 360 -16.09 22.97 9.88
N GLU A 361 -15.97 23.13 11.19
CA GLU A 361 -15.26 22.19 12.07
C GLU A 361 -15.79 20.75 11.98
N ARG A 362 -17.05 20.55 11.57
CA ARG A 362 -17.62 19.20 11.38
C ARG A 362 -16.91 18.40 10.31
N ASN A 363 -16.36 19.05 9.28
CA ASN A 363 -15.61 18.39 8.20
C ASN A 363 -14.33 17.73 8.71
N TYR A 364 -13.85 18.15 9.90
CA TYR A 364 -12.58 17.70 10.47
C TYR A 364 -12.76 16.81 11.71
N TYR A 365 -13.92 16.88 12.38
CA TYR A 365 -14.14 16.26 13.70
C TYR A 365 -15.43 15.45 13.82
N ALA A 366 -16.06 15.06 12.70
CA ALA A 366 -17.28 14.25 12.72
C ALA A 366 -17.09 12.79 13.21
N GLY A 367 -15.94 12.44 13.78
CA GLY A 367 -15.66 11.11 14.30
C GLY A 367 -16.36 10.78 15.60
N ARG A 368 -16.34 9.50 15.95
CA ARG A 368 -16.82 8.96 17.25
C ARG A 368 -15.71 8.31 18.08
N TYR A 369 -14.52 8.16 17.52
CA TYR A 369 -13.40 7.48 18.18
C TYR A 369 -12.38 8.47 18.70
N PHE A 370 -12.27 8.53 20.01
CA PHE A 370 -11.35 9.39 20.75
C PHE A 370 -10.08 8.61 21.12
N PRO A 371 -8.89 9.11 20.80
CA PRO A 371 -7.66 8.51 21.30
C PRO A 371 -7.54 8.74 22.81
N LYS A 372 -7.13 7.70 23.53
CA LYS A 372 -6.72 7.77 24.93
C LYS A 372 -5.27 8.26 24.99
N SER A 373 -5.06 9.53 24.63
CA SER A 373 -3.74 10.14 24.45
C SER A 373 -2.84 10.01 25.68
N ASP A 374 -3.40 9.99 26.90
CA ASP A 374 -2.67 9.74 28.15
C ASP A 374 -1.98 8.35 28.23
N LEU A 375 -2.44 7.38 27.43
CA LEU A 375 -1.83 6.04 27.36
C LEU A 375 -0.74 5.95 26.29
N MET A 376 -0.63 6.93 25.40
CA MET A 376 0.19 6.89 24.20
C MET A 376 1.35 7.90 24.30
N PRO A 377 2.44 7.74 23.51
CA PRO A 377 3.53 8.68 23.57
C PRO A 377 3.13 10.02 22.92
N GLY A 378 3.94 11.04 23.15
CA GLY A 378 3.65 12.40 22.67
C GLY A 378 3.78 12.59 21.16
N LYS A 379 3.47 13.81 20.72
CA LYS A 379 3.62 14.31 19.34
C LYS A 379 4.89 13.81 18.64
N GLY A 380 4.75 13.19 17.47
CA GLY A 380 5.86 12.74 16.63
C GLY A 380 6.62 11.53 17.17
N ALA A 381 6.20 10.94 18.29
CA ALA A 381 6.90 9.78 18.84
C ALA A 381 6.78 8.58 17.89
N PRO A 382 7.89 7.85 17.65
CA PRO A 382 7.88 6.69 16.78
C PRO A 382 7.08 5.54 17.40
N VAL A 383 6.34 4.84 16.55
CA VAL A 383 5.55 3.66 16.92
C VAL A 383 5.84 2.50 15.95
N LYS A 384 5.51 1.30 16.39
CA LYS A 384 5.41 0.11 15.53
C LYS A 384 3.98 -0.38 15.58
N ILE A 385 3.42 -0.68 14.42
CA ILE A 385 2.06 -1.15 14.25
C ILE A 385 2.13 -2.57 13.69
N ARG A 386 1.55 -3.51 14.42
CA ARG A 386 1.40 -4.90 14.01
C ARG A 386 0.00 -5.09 13.44
N VAL A 387 -0.06 -5.79 12.31
CA VAL A 387 -1.28 -6.23 11.66
C VAL A 387 -1.33 -7.74 11.70
N THR A 388 -2.47 -8.31 12.05
CA THR A 388 -2.68 -9.76 12.06
C THR A 388 -3.95 -10.10 11.30
N VAL A 389 -3.84 -11.00 10.33
CA VAL A 389 -4.98 -11.59 9.60
C VAL A 389 -5.68 -12.59 10.51
N VAL A 390 -6.98 -12.40 10.73
CA VAL A 390 -7.79 -13.29 11.57
C VAL A 390 -8.56 -14.25 10.67
N LYS A 391 -8.18 -15.53 10.69
CA LYS A 391 -8.79 -16.61 9.88
C LYS A 391 -9.80 -17.43 10.67
#